data_AF-A0A967ALW1-F1
#
_entry.id   AF-A0A967ALW1-F1
#
_cell.length_a   1.000
_cell.length_b   1.000
_cell.length_c   1.000
_cell.angle_alpha   90.00
_cell.angle_beta   90.00
_cell.angle_gamma   90.00
#
_symmetry.space_group_name_H-M   'P 1'
#
loop_
_entity.id
_entity.type
_entity.pdbx_description
1 polymer ?
#
loop_
_entity_poly.entity_id
_entity_poly.type
_entity_poly.pdbx_seq_one_letter_code
_entity_poly.pdbx_strand_id
1 'polypeptide(L)'
;MSTEPIQLYHIASVRPPTLVHERLPFVLPDFNRHSWISESAKSVWEPRISRILHAWLHIEWLSVAAGIRECALIWISPNVLPKVTPMWEAAQLSAVQLDIDDTGLQTNTSGLICVIVGALDNIERLRQAWVSSDHEAVGRQLGYPPCCRTFFSKVWVDQRCIDTTWAMSENTSRAWGKPVVQIEPADDVPPLANILWRWVGVRAVPHLPCRFDCPDSIKFGRRLLELGQEAGYAQEVAWISHILSWPIEWSALHGIAEVKTPILKISTRTDATANKWVVQWVGTAYPEEGAVGLRFPYHVPKRPILTSSPGYQRGLAGCAPGDSTATWRYTDNGFRSETAMQELHQPIIALARHAVAEESGNILDLGCGNGTLLGKLCADRPDLIPYGVDSNDTALVHARQLWPQFAHNFVDGNLFDVELWSGNTRHYRLGLLMLGRLLEVPRERAIRLLISLKLSCSKVLAYTYPDWGDQSLETIAHQFGLELEESGWSTAAYLKKSPPE
;
A
#
# COMPACT_ATOMS: atom_id res chain seq x y z
N MET A 1 15.32 54.17 -28.01
CA MET A 1 15.40 52.70 -27.89
C MET A 1 14.51 52.32 -26.73
N SER A 2 13.30 51.85 -27.03
CA SER A 2 12.29 51.47 -26.04
C SER A 2 12.61 50.09 -25.49
N THR A 3 12.61 49.97 -24.18
CA THR A 3 12.59 48.69 -23.47
C THR A 3 11.16 48.41 -23.07
N GLU A 4 10.47 47.53 -23.80
CA GLU A 4 9.19 46.99 -23.36
C GLU A 4 9.40 46.00 -22.20
N PRO A 5 8.49 45.95 -21.21
CA PRO A 5 8.54 44.94 -20.17
C PRO A 5 7.95 43.63 -20.68
N ILE A 6 8.68 42.55 -20.45
CA ILE A 6 8.27 41.17 -20.70
C ILE A 6 7.00 40.89 -19.88
N GLN A 7 5.86 40.74 -20.56
CA GLN A 7 4.65 40.17 -19.98
C GLN A 7 4.90 38.70 -19.67
N LEU A 8 5.12 38.39 -18.40
CA LEU A 8 5.01 37.04 -17.87
C LEU A 8 3.54 36.62 -17.92
N TYR A 9 3.22 35.69 -18.80
CA TYR A 9 1.91 35.04 -18.85
C TYR A 9 1.63 34.40 -17.48
N HIS A 10 0.66 34.97 -16.75
CA HIS A 10 -0.04 34.28 -15.68
C HIS A 10 -0.78 33.09 -16.30
N ILE A 11 -0.16 31.92 -16.28
CA ILE A 11 -0.89 30.66 -16.43
C ILE A 11 -1.77 30.56 -15.19
N ALA A 12 -3.04 30.91 -15.32
CA ALA A 12 -4.03 30.60 -14.32
C ALA A 12 -3.94 29.09 -14.06
N SER A 13 -3.47 28.71 -12.88
CA SER A 13 -3.46 27.31 -12.46
C SER A 13 -4.91 26.86 -12.43
N VAL A 14 -5.37 26.22 -13.51
CA VAL A 14 -6.64 25.52 -13.53
C VAL A 14 -6.51 24.44 -12.47
N ARG A 15 -7.05 24.70 -11.27
CA ARG A 15 -7.12 23.67 -10.24
C ARG A 15 -7.93 22.53 -10.84
N PRO A 16 -7.39 21.30 -10.90
CA PRO A 16 -8.18 20.16 -11.35
C PRO A 16 -9.45 20.06 -10.50
N PRO A 17 -10.55 19.54 -11.07
CA PRO A 17 -11.81 19.44 -10.37
C PRO A 17 -11.60 18.64 -9.07
N THR A 18 -11.88 19.29 -7.94
CA THR A 18 -11.98 18.62 -6.64
C THR A 18 -13.14 17.64 -6.67
N LEU A 19 -13.09 16.57 -5.86
CA LEU A 19 -14.10 15.49 -5.81
C LEU A 19 -15.56 16.00 -5.69
N VAL A 20 -15.76 17.22 -5.16
CA VAL A 20 -17.02 17.96 -5.18
C VAL A 20 -17.71 17.96 -6.56
N HIS A 21 -16.96 18.04 -7.65
CA HIS A 21 -17.49 18.10 -9.03
C HIS A 21 -17.85 16.73 -9.62
N GLU A 22 -17.41 15.63 -9.01
CA GLU A 22 -17.70 14.26 -9.47
C GLU A 22 -18.75 13.54 -8.63
N ARG A 23 -19.39 14.25 -7.70
CA ARG A 23 -20.42 13.65 -6.84
C ARG A 23 -21.71 13.41 -7.61
N LEU A 24 -22.23 12.20 -7.48
CA LEU A 24 -23.55 11.82 -7.97
C LEU A 24 -24.63 12.38 -7.03
N PRO A 25 -25.83 12.71 -7.55
CA PRO A 25 -26.87 13.39 -6.79
C PRO A 25 -27.70 12.43 -5.91
N PHE A 26 -27.05 11.50 -5.22
CA PHE A 26 -27.71 10.60 -4.27
C PHE A 26 -26.82 10.28 -3.07
N VAL A 27 -27.45 9.89 -1.97
CA VAL A 27 -26.79 9.43 -0.75
C VAL A 27 -27.42 8.10 -0.35
N LEU A 28 -26.58 7.10 -0.05
CA LEU A 28 -27.07 5.82 0.46
C LEU A 28 -27.49 5.96 1.93
N PRO A 29 -28.46 5.15 2.40
CA PRO A 29 -28.77 5.05 3.82
C PRO A 29 -27.52 4.70 4.64
N ASP A 30 -27.54 5.02 5.92
CA ASP A 30 -26.44 4.69 6.80
C ASP A 30 -26.30 3.17 6.98
N PHE A 31 -25.06 2.71 6.81
CA PHE A 31 -24.67 1.36 7.17
C PHE A 31 -23.21 1.33 7.56
N ASN A 32 -22.87 0.36 8.40
CA ASN A 32 -21.50 0.02 8.75
C ASN A 32 -21.47 -1.48 8.98
N ARG A 33 -20.71 -2.20 8.15
CA ARG A 33 -20.55 -3.65 8.22
C ARG A 33 -19.06 -3.94 8.21
N HIS A 34 -18.64 -4.94 8.97
CA HIS A 34 -17.28 -5.43 8.88
C HIS A 34 -17.24 -6.95 8.82
N SER A 35 -16.20 -7.48 8.20
CA SER A 35 -15.91 -8.91 8.11
C SER A 35 -14.44 -9.16 8.39
N TRP A 36 -14.16 -10.13 9.25
CA TRP A 36 -12.81 -10.59 9.54
C TRP A 36 -12.22 -11.35 8.36
N ILE A 37 -10.91 -11.21 8.11
CA ILE A 37 -10.22 -11.95 7.04
C ILE A 37 -9.98 -13.42 7.40
N SER A 38 -9.98 -13.76 8.69
CA SER A 38 -9.78 -15.11 9.21
C SER A 38 -10.32 -15.21 10.65
N GLU A 39 -10.65 -16.43 11.09
CA GLU A 39 -11.02 -16.69 12.49
C GLU A 39 -9.86 -16.42 13.46
N SER A 40 -8.61 -16.61 13.01
CA SER A 40 -7.42 -16.29 13.81
C SER A 40 -7.32 -14.78 14.06
N ALA A 41 -7.55 -13.96 13.04
CA ALA A 41 -7.55 -12.50 13.21
C ALA A 41 -8.68 -12.07 14.15
N LYS A 42 -9.88 -12.65 14.00
CA LYS A 42 -11.03 -12.38 14.86
C LYS A 42 -10.75 -12.71 16.32
N SER A 43 -10.29 -13.93 16.61
CA SER A 43 -10.07 -14.40 17.99
C SER A 43 -9.07 -13.54 18.76
N VAL A 44 -8.06 -12.99 18.08
CA VAL A 44 -7.05 -12.12 18.68
C VAL A 44 -7.53 -10.68 18.79
N TRP A 45 -8.08 -10.12 17.73
CA TRP A 45 -8.27 -8.67 17.63
C TRP A 45 -9.67 -8.19 18.02
N GLU A 46 -10.71 -9.01 17.92
CA GLU A 46 -12.06 -8.61 18.36
C GLU A 46 -12.10 -8.25 19.86
N PRO A 47 -11.53 -9.05 20.78
CA PRO A 47 -11.49 -8.68 22.20
C PRO A 47 -10.63 -7.43 22.47
N ARG A 48 -9.55 -7.24 21.71
CA ARG A 48 -8.66 -6.07 21.83
C ARG A 48 -9.37 -4.79 21.39
N ILE A 49 -10.04 -4.80 20.24
CA ILE A 49 -10.82 -3.67 19.74
C ILE A 49 -11.96 -3.32 20.70
N SER A 50 -12.64 -4.33 21.27
CA SER A 50 -13.67 -4.11 22.29
C SER A 50 -13.11 -3.41 23.54
N ARG A 51 -11.92 -3.81 24.01
CA ARG A 51 -11.23 -3.13 25.12
C ARG A 51 -10.81 -1.70 24.76
N ILE A 52 -10.31 -1.48 23.55
CA ILE A 52 -9.97 -0.14 23.04
C ILE A 52 -11.19 0.77 23.08
N LEU A 53 -12.35 0.31 22.59
CA LEU A 53 -13.60 1.06 22.62
C LEU A 53 -13.97 1.47 24.05
N HIS A 54 -13.90 0.53 25.00
CA HIS A 54 -14.19 0.81 26.41
C HIS A 54 -13.20 1.81 27.02
N ALA A 55 -11.90 1.62 26.79
CA ALA A 55 -10.86 2.55 27.25
C ALA A 55 -11.03 3.94 26.64
N TRP A 56 -11.36 4.02 25.35
CA TRP A 56 -11.54 5.29 24.65
C TRP A 56 -12.70 6.09 25.24
N LEU A 57 -13.85 5.45 25.55
CA LEU A 57 -14.97 6.09 26.25
C LEU A 57 -14.52 6.76 27.57
N HIS A 58 -13.59 6.14 28.29
CA HIS A 58 -13.06 6.69 29.54
C HIS A 58 -12.08 7.84 29.30
N ILE A 59 -11.14 7.66 28.36
CA ILE A 59 -10.17 8.69 27.96
C ILE A 59 -10.91 9.98 27.54
N GLU A 60 -12.06 9.86 26.88
CA GLU A 60 -12.82 11.01 26.42
C GLU A 60 -13.29 11.92 27.56
N TRP A 61 -13.93 11.42 28.61
CA TRP A 61 -14.35 12.27 29.73
C TRP A 61 -13.19 12.60 30.68
N LEU A 62 -12.21 11.70 30.84
CA LEU A 62 -11.01 11.98 31.63
C LEU A 62 -10.25 13.18 31.07
N SER A 63 -10.24 13.37 29.74
CA SER A 63 -9.60 14.54 29.14
C SER A 63 -10.28 15.87 29.51
N VAL A 64 -11.56 15.84 29.88
CA VAL A 64 -12.28 17.00 30.42
C VAL A 64 -11.88 17.22 31.87
N ALA A 65 -11.87 16.15 32.69
CA ALA A 65 -11.43 16.22 34.09
C ALA A 65 -9.98 16.71 34.23
N ALA A 66 -9.12 16.33 33.28
CA ALA A 66 -7.72 16.75 33.21
C ALA A 66 -7.51 18.16 32.61
N GLY A 67 -8.58 18.86 32.22
CA GLY A 67 -8.51 20.21 31.65
C GLY A 67 -7.87 20.27 30.25
N ILE A 68 -7.79 19.14 29.53
CA ILE A 68 -7.27 19.11 28.15
C ILE A 68 -8.27 19.72 27.17
N ARG A 69 -9.57 19.61 27.46
CA ARG A 69 -10.68 20.23 26.70
C ARG A 69 -11.85 20.58 27.63
N GLU A 70 -12.74 21.46 27.20
CA GLU A 70 -13.85 21.94 28.04
C GLU A 70 -15.03 20.97 28.12
N CYS A 71 -15.29 20.23 27.04
CA CYS A 71 -16.35 19.25 26.93
C CYS A 71 -15.92 18.01 26.14
N ALA A 72 -16.66 16.91 26.30
CA ALA A 72 -16.61 15.73 25.45
C ALA A 72 -18.02 15.37 24.94
N LEU A 73 -18.10 14.80 23.73
CA LEU A 73 -19.30 14.13 23.22
C LEU A 73 -19.09 12.63 23.31
N ILE A 74 -19.97 11.94 24.05
CA ILE A 74 -19.82 10.51 24.31
C ILE A 74 -21.08 9.78 23.84
N TRP A 75 -20.87 8.76 23.02
CA TRP A 75 -21.92 7.90 22.50
C TRP A 75 -22.00 6.63 23.35
N ILE A 76 -23.09 6.46 24.10
CA ILE A 76 -23.27 5.32 25.02
C ILE A 76 -24.67 4.75 24.91
N SER A 77 -24.83 3.47 25.29
CA SER A 77 -26.16 2.90 25.48
C SER A 77 -26.82 3.54 26.72
N PRO A 78 -28.13 3.81 26.71
CA PRO A 78 -28.87 4.29 27.90
C PRO A 78 -28.62 3.44 29.16
N ASN A 79 -28.40 2.13 29.00
CA ASN A 79 -28.12 1.22 30.12
C ASN A 79 -26.73 1.39 30.76
N VAL A 80 -25.82 2.08 30.07
CA VAL A 80 -24.46 2.39 30.57
C VAL A 80 -24.47 3.70 31.35
N LEU A 81 -25.35 4.65 31.02
CA LEU A 81 -25.39 5.98 31.63
C LEU A 81 -25.41 5.94 33.18
N PRO A 82 -26.30 5.19 33.86
CA PRO A 82 -26.31 5.13 35.33
C PRO A 82 -25.02 4.58 35.95
N LYS A 83 -24.21 3.84 35.19
CA LYS A 83 -22.94 3.27 35.68
C LYS A 83 -21.80 4.27 35.62
N VAL A 84 -21.83 5.20 34.67
CA VAL A 84 -20.75 6.18 34.44
C VAL A 84 -21.03 7.53 35.10
N THR A 85 -22.30 7.90 35.30
CA THR A 85 -22.66 9.18 35.97
C THR A 85 -21.98 9.38 37.33
N PRO A 86 -21.92 8.39 38.25
CA PRO A 86 -21.23 8.60 39.53
C PRO A 86 -19.73 8.90 39.39
N MET A 87 -19.09 8.37 38.34
CA MET A 87 -17.68 8.65 38.05
C MET A 87 -17.49 10.09 37.57
N TRP A 88 -18.41 10.59 36.75
CA TRP A 88 -18.41 11.97 36.27
C TRP A 88 -18.64 12.95 37.44
N GLU A 89 -19.62 12.67 38.31
CA GLU A 89 -19.90 13.46 39.51
C GLU A 89 -18.70 13.50 40.46
N ALA A 90 -18.03 12.36 40.68
CA ALA A 90 -16.81 12.30 41.48
C ALA A 90 -15.66 13.15 40.89
N ALA A 91 -15.66 13.35 39.57
CA ALA A 91 -14.74 14.24 38.86
C ALA A 91 -15.27 15.68 38.72
N GLN A 92 -16.35 16.03 39.42
CA GLN A 92 -17.03 17.34 39.35
C GLN A 92 -17.52 17.72 37.94
N LEU A 93 -17.87 16.70 37.14
CA LEU A 93 -18.44 16.87 35.81
C LEU A 93 -19.94 16.62 35.85
N SER A 94 -20.66 17.35 35.01
CA SER A 94 -22.08 17.15 34.72
C SER A 94 -22.26 16.46 33.37
N ALA A 95 -23.47 15.99 33.10
CA ALA A 95 -23.81 15.37 31.84
C ALA A 95 -25.21 15.76 31.37
N VAL A 96 -25.36 16.06 30.07
CA VAL A 96 -26.65 16.37 29.43
C VAL A 96 -26.75 15.58 28.13
N GLN A 97 -27.88 14.88 27.95
CA GLN A 97 -28.19 14.21 26.69
C GLN A 97 -28.48 15.26 25.61
N LEU A 98 -27.92 15.05 24.42
CA LEU A 98 -28.28 15.81 23.23
C LEU A 98 -29.42 15.14 22.48
N ASP A 99 -30.42 15.94 22.12
CA ASP A 99 -31.41 15.55 21.13
C ASP A 99 -30.74 15.58 19.76
N ILE A 100 -30.58 14.40 19.18
CA ILE A 100 -30.11 14.25 17.80
C ILE A 100 -31.37 14.17 16.97
N ASP A 101 -31.83 15.32 16.48
CA ASP A 101 -32.85 15.35 15.46
C ASP A 101 -32.34 14.56 14.25
N ASP A 102 -33.27 13.83 13.62
CA ASP A 102 -33.07 12.82 12.56
C ASP A 102 -32.53 13.41 11.22
N THR A 103 -31.79 14.52 11.30
CA THR A 103 -31.27 15.41 10.26
C THR A 103 -30.21 14.79 9.33
N GLY A 104 -30.13 13.45 9.23
CA GLY A 104 -29.34 12.74 8.21
C GLY A 104 -27.94 12.29 8.64
N LEU A 105 -27.61 12.44 9.92
CA LEU A 105 -26.41 11.92 10.59
C LEU A 105 -26.72 10.62 11.36
N GLN A 106 -27.59 9.76 10.83
CA GLN A 106 -27.91 8.44 11.41
C GLN A 106 -26.72 7.49 11.31
N THR A 107 -25.55 7.79 11.90
CA THR A 107 -24.59 6.72 12.16
C THR A 107 -25.35 5.57 12.80
N ASN A 108 -25.15 4.35 12.33
CA ASN A 108 -25.92 3.14 12.65
C ASN A 108 -25.79 2.76 14.15
N THR A 109 -26.20 3.67 15.03
CA THR A 109 -26.11 3.69 16.48
C THR A 109 -27.48 3.36 17.02
N SER A 110 -28.10 2.31 16.48
CA SER A 110 -29.39 1.83 16.95
C SER A 110 -29.32 1.60 18.45
N GLY A 111 -29.90 2.52 19.24
CA GLY A 111 -29.92 2.47 20.69
C GLY A 111 -28.75 3.12 21.44
N LEU A 112 -27.89 3.94 20.81
CA LEU A 112 -26.99 4.83 21.55
C LEU A 112 -27.58 6.24 21.66
N ILE A 113 -27.26 6.91 22.77
CA ILE A 113 -27.51 8.33 22.99
C ILE A 113 -26.19 9.08 22.98
N CYS A 114 -26.21 10.35 22.56
CA CYS A 114 -25.07 11.25 22.67
C CYS A 114 -25.21 12.10 23.93
N VAL A 115 -24.16 12.13 24.74
CA VAL A 115 -24.12 12.84 26.01
C VAL A 115 -22.95 13.82 25.98
N ILE A 116 -23.22 15.08 26.33
CA ILE A 116 -22.20 16.08 26.61
C ILE A 116 -21.72 15.87 28.03
N VAL A 117 -20.40 15.78 28.24
CA VAL A 117 -19.79 15.75 29.57
C VAL A 117 -18.88 16.96 29.74
N GLY A 118 -19.03 17.70 30.83
CA GLY A 118 -18.36 18.99 31.05
C GLY A 118 -18.71 19.65 32.39
N ALA A 119 -18.08 20.78 32.68
CA ALA A 119 -18.60 21.70 33.70
C ALA A 119 -19.95 22.26 33.26
N LEU A 120 -20.85 22.56 34.20
CA LEU A 120 -22.24 22.95 33.91
C LEU A 120 -22.33 24.12 32.90
N ASP A 121 -21.57 25.19 33.11
CA ASP A 121 -21.56 26.36 32.21
C ASP A 121 -21.02 26.01 30.81
N ASN A 122 -20.09 25.06 30.70
CA ASN A 122 -19.53 24.63 29.42
C ASN A 122 -20.52 23.78 28.64
N ILE A 123 -21.27 22.91 29.34
CA ILE A 123 -22.32 22.09 28.75
C ILE A 123 -23.41 22.97 28.15
N GLU A 124 -23.87 23.98 28.88
CA GLU A 124 -24.94 24.85 28.38
C GLU A 124 -24.47 25.65 27.15
N ARG A 125 -23.23 26.17 27.17
CA ARG A 125 -22.62 26.81 25.99
C ARG A 125 -22.54 25.86 24.79
N LEU A 126 -22.10 24.61 25.00
CA LEU A 126 -21.98 23.64 23.90
C LEU A 126 -23.36 23.18 23.41
N ARG A 127 -24.35 23.02 24.28
CA ARG A 127 -25.74 22.71 23.92
C ARG A 127 -26.33 23.83 23.07
N GLN A 128 -26.14 25.09 23.46
CA GLN A 128 -26.59 26.24 22.68
C GLN A 128 -25.93 26.28 21.30
N ALA A 129 -24.60 26.09 21.25
CA ALA A 129 -23.86 26.00 19.99
C ALA A 129 -24.39 24.86 19.10
N TRP A 130 -24.67 23.68 19.68
CA TRP A 130 -25.26 22.55 18.97
C TRP A 130 -26.62 22.87 18.36
N VAL A 131 -27.56 23.39 19.16
CA VAL A 131 -28.92 23.78 18.71
C VAL A 131 -28.87 24.84 17.60
N SER A 132 -27.94 25.78 17.70
CA SER A 132 -27.74 26.82 16.67
C SER A 132 -26.95 26.35 15.43
N SER A 133 -26.52 25.08 15.39
CA SER A 133 -25.63 24.55 14.34
C SER A 133 -24.31 25.33 14.19
N ASP A 134 -23.80 25.94 15.27
CA ASP A 134 -22.50 26.61 15.30
C ASP A 134 -21.37 25.58 15.47
N HIS A 135 -21.00 24.95 14.34
CA HIS A 135 -19.95 23.94 14.30
C HIS A 135 -18.57 24.47 14.74
N GLU A 136 -18.31 25.77 14.58
CA GLU A 136 -17.06 26.38 15.01
C GLU A 136 -16.98 26.38 16.54
N ALA A 137 -18.04 26.85 17.19
CA ALA A 137 -18.14 26.90 18.65
C ALA A 137 -18.14 25.50 19.25
N VAL A 138 -18.89 24.55 18.66
CA VAL A 138 -18.86 23.14 19.08
C VAL A 138 -17.44 22.59 19.02
N GLY A 139 -16.73 22.75 17.89
CA GLY A 139 -15.35 22.26 17.77
C GLY A 139 -14.40 22.92 18.77
N ARG A 140 -14.63 24.20 19.11
CA ARG A 140 -13.83 24.94 20.09
C ARG A 140 -13.93 24.31 21.48
N GLN A 141 -15.16 24.09 21.93
CA GLN A 141 -15.46 23.53 23.25
C GLN A 141 -14.95 22.08 23.38
N LEU A 142 -14.91 21.35 22.26
CA LEU A 142 -14.36 19.99 22.22
C LEU A 142 -12.82 19.94 22.10
N GLY A 143 -12.16 21.10 22.08
CA GLY A 143 -10.69 21.23 22.02
C GLY A 143 -10.09 20.92 20.65
N TYR A 144 -10.88 20.98 19.57
CA TYR A 144 -10.40 20.62 18.24
C TYR A 144 -9.47 21.71 17.67
N PRO A 145 -8.37 21.33 16.98
CA PRO A 145 -7.45 22.30 16.40
C PRO A 145 -8.13 23.28 15.45
N PRO A 146 -7.77 24.59 15.46
CA PRO A 146 -8.37 25.59 14.57
C PRO A 146 -8.35 25.19 13.08
N CYS A 147 -7.23 24.64 12.60
CA CYS A 147 -7.12 24.17 11.21
C CYS A 147 -8.11 23.05 10.87
N CYS A 148 -8.40 22.15 11.82
CA CYS A 148 -9.35 21.06 11.65
C CYS A 148 -10.78 21.59 11.67
N ARG A 149 -11.09 22.59 12.50
CA ARG A 149 -12.41 23.24 12.54
C ARG A 149 -12.71 23.98 11.24
N THR A 150 -11.76 24.78 10.74
CA THR A 150 -11.90 25.45 9.44
C THR A 150 -12.08 24.46 8.29
N PHE A 151 -11.32 23.36 8.30
CA PHE A 151 -11.50 22.28 7.32
C PHE A 151 -12.88 21.64 7.42
N PHE A 152 -13.35 21.32 8.63
CA PHE A 152 -14.66 20.73 8.84
C PHE A 152 -15.78 21.65 8.34
N SER A 153 -15.77 22.94 8.69
CA SER A 153 -16.75 23.90 8.15
C SER A 153 -16.75 23.90 6.63
N LYS A 154 -15.57 23.96 6.00
CA LYS A 154 -15.47 23.95 4.54
C LYS A 154 -16.00 22.67 3.89
N VAL A 155 -15.56 21.51 4.36
CA VAL A 155 -15.82 20.22 3.68
C VAL A 155 -17.16 19.63 4.10
N TRP A 156 -17.46 19.63 5.39
CA TRP A 156 -18.69 19.07 5.91
C TRP A 156 -19.88 20.01 5.73
N VAL A 157 -19.73 21.29 6.08
CA VAL A 157 -20.86 22.24 6.10
C VAL A 157 -21.07 22.86 4.72
N ASP A 158 -20.06 23.54 4.19
CA ASP A 158 -20.20 24.29 2.92
C ASP A 158 -20.33 23.35 1.73
N GLN A 159 -19.49 22.31 1.67
CA GLN A 159 -19.50 21.32 0.58
C GLN A 159 -20.50 20.18 0.82
N ARG A 160 -21.07 20.04 2.01
CA ARG A 160 -22.02 18.96 2.35
C ARG A 160 -21.46 17.55 2.09
N CYS A 161 -20.16 17.34 2.29
CA CYS A 161 -19.60 15.99 2.23
C CYS A 161 -20.01 15.20 3.48
N ILE A 162 -20.21 13.89 3.32
CA ILE A 162 -20.53 12.99 4.42
C ILE A 162 -19.32 12.15 4.87
N ASP A 163 -18.27 12.10 4.04
CA ASP A 163 -16.97 11.55 4.39
C ASP A 163 -15.85 12.53 3.99
N THR A 164 -14.99 12.89 4.94
CA THR A 164 -13.87 13.81 4.71
C THR A 164 -12.60 13.11 4.24
N THR A 165 -12.58 11.77 4.20
CA THR A 165 -11.39 10.94 3.94
C THR A 165 -10.65 11.36 2.67
N TRP A 166 -11.37 11.59 1.56
CA TRP A 166 -10.73 12.05 0.33
C TRP A 166 -10.12 13.46 0.46
N ALA A 167 -10.88 14.42 0.99
CA ALA A 167 -10.41 15.80 1.14
C ALA A 167 -9.18 15.89 2.09
N MET A 168 -9.13 15.02 3.11
CA MET A 168 -7.95 14.86 3.95
C MET A 168 -6.74 14.37 3.16
N SER A 169 -6.93 13.41 2.25
CA SER A 169 -5.87 12.85 1.41
C SER A 169 -5.30 13.89 0.42
N GLU A 170 -6.17 14.73 -0.17
CA GLU A 170 -5.77 15.82 -1.05
C GLU A 170 -4.95 16.89 -0.30
N ASN A 171 -5.36 17.19 0.94
CA ASN A 171 -4.62 18.09 1.82
C ASN A 171 -3.28 17.49 2.28
N THR A 172 -3.13 16.17 2.28
CA THR A 172 -1.90 15.49 2.72
C THR A 172 -0.88 15.42 1.58
N SER A 173 -1.22 14.74 0.48
CA SER A 173 -0.25 14.40 -0.60
C SER A 173 -0.04 15.50 -1.64
N ARG A 174 -0.95 16.49 -1.72
CA ARG A 174 -1.05 17.44 -2.84
C ARG A 174 -1.15 16.78 -4.23
N ALA A 175 -1.45 15.48 -4.31
CA ALA A 175 -1.56 14.72 -5.55
C ALA A 175 -2.93 14.92 -6.22
N TRP A 176 -3.24 16.15 -6.58
CA TRP A 176 -4.55 16.53 -7.13
C TRP A 176 -4.82 15.84 -8.47
N GLY A 177 -6.07 15.41 -8.68
CA GLY A 177 -6.54 14.83 -9.95
C GLY A 177 -6.14 13.38 -10.20
N LYS A 178 -5.47 12.70 -9.26
CA LYS A 178 -5.21 11.26 -9.35
C LYS A 178 -6.30 10.48 -8.63
N PRO A 179 -6.85 9.39 -9.21
CA PRO A 179 -7.87 8.56 -8.56
C PRO A 179 -7.33 7.75 -7.38
N VAL A 180 -5.99 7.67 -7.24
CA VAL A 180 -5.30 6.96 -6.17
C VAL A 180 -4.30 7.91 -5.50
N VAL A 181 -4.41 8.06 -4.19
CA VAL A 181 -3.49 8.81 -3.34
C VAL A 181 -2.83 7.86 -2.35
N GLN A 182 -1.51 7.78 -2.42
CA GLN A 182 -0.70 7.06 -1.43
C GLN A 182 -0.19 8.06 -0.38
N ILE A 183 -0.32 7.67 0.89
CA ILE A 183 0.10 8.45 2.05
C ILE A 183 1.18 7.65 2.76
N GLU A 184 2.38 8.19 2.70
CA GLU A 184 3.55 7.65 3.39
C GLU A 184 3.73 8.45 4.68
N PRO A 185 3.57 7.83 5.87
CA PRO A 185 3.93 8.49 7.10
C PRO A 185 5.43 8.81 7.09
N ALA A 186 5.80 9.99 7.58
CA ALA A 186 7.20 10.27 7.87
C ALA A 186 7.68 9.38 9.03
N ASP A 187 8.92 8.89 8.95
CA ASP A 187 9.48 7.90 9.89
C ASP A 187 9.41 8.35 11.37
N ASP A 188 9.45 9.65 11.62
CA ASP A 188 9.45 10.27 12.96
C ASP A 188 8.07 10.80 13.41
N VAL A 189 7.05 10.68 12.55
CA VAL A 189 5.71 11.21 12.81
C VAL A 189 4.76 10.07 13.18
N PRO A 190 4.27 10.00 14.42
CA PRO A 190 3.37 8.92 14.82
C PRO A 190 2.02 9.05 14.11
N PRO A 191 1.37 7.93 13.76
CA PRO A 191 0.19 7.90 12.89
C PRO A 191 -1.11 8.30 13.58
N LEU A 192 -1.06 9.23 14.53
CA LEU A 192 -2.17 9.54 15.44
C LEU A 192 -3.31 10.32 14.76
N ALA A 193 -3.04 10.94 13.60
CA ALA A 193 -4.07 11.55 12.75
C ALA A 193 -4.66 10.56 11.73
N ASN A 194 -4.23 9.29 11.71
CA ASN A 194 -4.87 8.25 10.92
C ASN A 194 -6.22 7.86 11.53
N ILE A 195 -7.31 8.25 10.88
CA ILE A 195 -8.70 7.97 11.32
C ILE A 195 -9.40 6.91 10.47
N LEU A 196 -8.66 6.18 9.62
CA LEU A 196 -9.26 5.18 8.73
C LEU A 196 -9.84 3.98 9.48
N TRP A 197 -9.51 3.82 10.76
CA TRP A 197 -10.05 2.79 11.64
C TRP A 197 -11.27 3.22 12.46
N ARG A 198 -11.75 4.47 12.31
CA ARG A 198 -12.81 5.04 13.15
C ARG A 198 -14.13 4.28 13.12
N TRP A 199 -14.44 3.56 12.03
CA TRP A 199 -15.68 2.80 11.89
C TRP A 199 -15.73 1.52 12.75
N VAL A 200 -14.60 1.10 13.30
CA VAL A 200 -14.52 0.09 14.37
C VAL A 200 -14.06 0.71 15.70
N GLY A 201 -14.04 2.04 15.77
CA GLY A 201 -13.77 2.86 16.95
C GLY A 201 -12.31 2.93 17.42
N VAL A 202 -11.36 2.46 16.62
CA VAL A 202 -9.94 2.68 16.90
C VAL A 202 -9.51 4.03 16.32
N ARG A 203 -9.08 4.95 17.19
CA ARG A 203 -8.63 6.31 16.85
C ARG A 203 -7.78 6.87 17.99
N ALA A 204 -6.92 7.84 17.69
CA ALA A 204 -6.18 8.60 18.70
C ALA A 204 -6.72 10.03 18.89
N VAL A 205 -7.66 10.46 18.05
CA VAL A 205 -8.34 11.76 18.16
C VAL A 205 -9.85 11.61 17.97
N PRO A 206 -10.67 12.44 18.65
CA PRO A 206 -12.13 12.37 18.58
C PRO A 206 -12.75 13.17 17.40
N HIS A 207 -11.93 13.90 16.64
CA HIS A 207 -12.37 14.71 15.49
C HIS A 207 -11.89 14.15 14.14
N LEU A 208 -12.31 14.78 13.05
CA LEU A 208 -11.81 14.53 11.69
C LEU A 208 -10.64 15.50 11.40
N PRO A 209 -9.38 15.03 11.34
CA PRO A 209 -8.23 15.89 11.05
C PRO A 209 -8.37 16.57 9.68
N CYS A 210 -7.76 17.74 9.47
CA CYS A 210 -7.73 18.37 8.15
C CYS A 210 -6.82 17.68 7.13
N ARG A 211 -5.95 16.79 7.60
CA ARG A 211 -4.96 16.01 6.85
C ARG A 211 -4.45 14.86 7.74
N PHE A 212 -3.94 13.80 7.12
CA PHE A 212 -3.46 12.60 7.79
C PHE A 212 -2.14 12.79 8.56
N ASP A 213 -1.44 13.89 8.30
CA ASP A 213 -0.20 14.33 8.94
C ASP A 213 -0.38 15.62 9.77
N CYS A 214 -1.62 15.98 10.15
CA CYS A 214 -1.92 17.22 10.87
C CYS A 214 -1.14 17.32 12.21
N PRO A 215 -0.17 18.26 12.36
CA PRO A 215 0.67 18.33 13.56
C PRO A 215 -0.13 18.59 14.84
N ASP A 216 -1.14 19.45 14.77
CA ASP A 216 -1.97 19.78 15.94
C ASP A 216 -2.86 18.60 16.35
N SER A 217 -3.39 17.84 15.38
CA SER A 217 -4.13 16.60 15.69
C SER A 217 -3.21 15.57 16.32
N ILE A 218 -1.97 15.43 15.83
CA ILE A 218 -1.00 14.48 16.38
C ILE A 218 -0.61 14.88 17.81
N LYS A 219 -0.37 16.17 18.06
CA LYS A 219 -0.12 16.70 19.40
C LYS A 219 -1.30 16.44 20.34
N PHE A 220 -2.52 16.71 19.89
CA PHE A 220 -3.73 16.47 20.66
C PHE A 220 -3.91 14.97 20.97
N GLY A 221 -3.77 14.11 19.96
CA GLY A 221 -3.88 12.66 20.13
C GLY A 221 -2.81 12.09 21.06
N ARG A 222 -1.56 12.59 20.98
CA ARG A 222 -0.50 12.21 21.92
C ARG A 222 -0.91 12.51 23.35
N ARG A 223 -1.46 13.70 23.61
CA ARG A 223 -1.91 14.09 24.94
C ARG A 223 -3.05 13.20 25.47
N LEU A 224 -3.96 12.77 24.61
CA LEU A 224 -5.04 11.85 24.99
C LEU A 224 -4.51 10.44 25.28
N LEU A 225 -3.54 9.95 24.50
CA LEU A 225 -2.93 8.65 24.74
C LEU A 225 -2.06 8.63 26.00
N GLU A 226 -1.31 9.70 26.29
CA GLU A 226 -0.59 9.88 27.57
C GLU A 226 -1.55 9.78 28.76
N LEU A 227 -2.67 10.51 28.70
CA LEU A 227 -3.71 10.42 29.74
C LEU A 227 -4.27 9.01 29.88
N GLY A 228 -4.48 8.30 28.76
CA GLY A 228 -4.90 6.90 28.79
C GLY A 228 -3.91 6.00 29.52
N GLN A 229 -2.61 6.22 29.33
CA GLN A 229 -1.57 5.48 30.06
C GLN A 229 -1.62 5.78 31.56
N GLU A 230 -1.70 7.06 31.94
CA GLU A 230 -1.80 7.51 33.34
C GLU A 230 -3.05 6.93 34.04
N ALA A 231 -4.15 6.77 33.29
CA ALA A 231 -5.40 6.19 33.78
C ALA A 231 -5.42 4.65 33.81
N GLY A 232 -4.31 3.98 33.50
CA GLY A 232 -4.19 2.52 33.58
C GLY A 232 -4.56 1.77 32.30
N TYR A 233 -4.75 2.45 31.17
CA TYR A 233 -5.04 1.86 29.85
C TYR A 233 -3.80 1.74 28.96
N ALA A 234 -2.62 1.51 29.56
CA ALA A 234 -1.35 1.47 28.84
C ALA A 234 -1.36 0.41 27.71
N GLN A 235 -2.01 -0.74 27.94
CA GLN A 235 -2.09 -1.80 26.95
C GLN A 235 -2.98 -1.41 25.75
N GLU A 236 -4.15 -0.83 26.00
CA GLU A 236 -5.06 -0.35 24.96
C GLU A 236 -4.43 0.78 24.15
N VAL A 237 -3.73 1.72 24.80
CA VAL A 237 -2.99 2.79 24.14
C VAL A 237 -1.89 2.23 23.21
N ALA A 238 -1.17 1.20 23.66
CA ALA A 238 -0.19 0.52 22.82
C ALA A 238 -0.84 -0.14 21.60
N TRP A 239 -1.99 -0.79 21.78
CA TRP A 239 -2.73 -1.37 20.66
C TRP A 239 -3.28 -0.33 19.68
N ILE A 240 -3.81 0.80 20.17
CA ILE A 240 -4.24 1.92 19.31
C ILE A 240 -3.07 2.36 18.44
N SER A 241 -1.92 2.64 19.06
CA SER A 241 -0.71 3.09 18.35
C SER A 241 -0.25 2.07 17.31
N HIS A 242 -0.28 0.78 17.65
CA HIS A 242 0.09 -0.30 16.75
C HIS A 242 -0.89 -0.43 15.58
N ILE A 243 -2.21 -0.46 15.81
CA ILE A 243 -3.22 -0.57 14.75
C ILE A 243 -3.16 0.62 13.78
N LEU A 244 -2.99 1.84 14.30
CA LEU A 244 -2.90 3.04 13.47
C LEU A 244 -1.66 3.07 12.57
N SER A 245 -0.63 2.29 12.90
CA SER A 245 0.58 2.13 12.09
C SER A 245 0.46 1.12 10.95
N TRP A 246 -0.63 0.35 10.85
CA TRP A 246 -0.79 -0.66 9.80
C TRP A 246 -1.19 -0.09 8.45
N PRO A 247 -0.87 -0.78 7.33
CA PRO A 247 -1.36 -0.41 6.01
C PRO A 247 -2.89 -0.47 5.97
N ILE A 248 -3.54 0.50 5.33
CA ILE A 248 -5.00 0.53 5.20
C ILE A 248 -5.40 1.20 3.89
N GLU A 249 -6.32 0.57 3.16
CA GLU A 249 -6.90 1.10 1.93
C GLU A 249 -8.32 1.56 2.22
N TRP A 250 -8.64 2.81 1.93
CA TRP A 250 -10.01 3.27 1.80
C TRP A 250 -10.30 3.47 0.31
N SER A 251 -11.47 3.05 -0.15
CA SER A 251 -11.91 3.36 -1.51
C SER A 251 -13.39 3.70 -1.56
N ALA A 252 -13.75 4.67 -2.40
CA ALA A 252 -15.13 5.12 -2.61
C ALA A 252 -15.57 4.88 -4.06
N LEU A 253 -16.75 4.28 -4.21
CA LEU A 253 -17.44 4.12 -5.50
C LEU A 253 -18.95 4.02 -5.27
N HIS A 254 -19.74 4.78 -6.03
CA HIS A 254 -21.21 4.74 -5.99
C HIS A 254 -21.83 4.86 -4.58
N GLY A 255 -21.19 5.63 -3.70
CA GLY A 255 -21.68 5.93 -2.35
C GLY A 255 -21.28 4.90 -1.29
N ILE A 256 -20.47 3.91 -1.67
CA ILE A 256 -19.95 2.88 -0.78
C ILE A 256 -18.46 3.12 -0.57
N ALA A 257 -18.07 3.28 0.69
CA ALA A 257 -16.69 3.20 1.13
C ALA A 257 -16.36 1.76 1.51
N GLU A 258 -15.32 1.22 0.89
CA GLU A 258 -14.69 -0.05 1.27
C GLU A 258 -13.33 0.24 1.91
N VAL A 259 -13.19 -0.17 3.16
CA VAL A 259 -11.95 -0.04 3.92
C VAL A 259 -11.34 -1.41 4.12
N LYS A 260 -10.19 -1.66 3.50
CA LYS A 260 -9.45 -2.91 3.67
C LYS A 260 -8.31 -2.68 4.65
N THR A 261 -8.17 -3.62 5.56
CA THR A 261 -7.10 -3.65 6.55
C THR A 261 -6.44 -5.03 6.52
N PRO A 262 -5.32 -5.23 7.23
CA PRO A 262 -4.68 -6.55 7.32
C PRO A 262 -5.57 -7.60 7.98
N ILE A 263 -6.47 -7.22 8.91
CA ILE A 263 -7.22 -8.13 9.77
C ILE A 263 -8.74 -8.18 9.51
N LEU A 264 -9.29 -7.16 8.85
CA LEU A 264 -10.71 -7.07 8.52
C LEU A 264 -10.98 -6.16 7.32
N LYS A 265 -12.20 -6.23 6.80
CA LYS A 265 -12.74 -5.34 5.77
C LYS A 265 -14.00 -4.67 6.31
N ILE A 266 -14.16 -3.38 6.02
CA ILE A 266 -15.31 -2.56 6.43
C ILE A 266 -16.01 -2.05 5.17
N SER A 267 -17.34 -2.06 5.18
CA SER A 267 -18.18 -1.40 4.19
C SER A 267 -19.10 -0.41 4.89
N THR A 268 -19.07 0.83 4.44
CA THR A 268 -19.88 1.93 5.00
C THR A 268 -20.28 2.92 3.92
N ARG A 269 -21.14 3.89 4.24
CA ARG A 269 -21.54 4.94 3.30
C ARG A 269 -20.45 6.00 3.15
N THR A 270 -20.40 6.64 1.98
CA THR A 270 -19.56 7.80 1.66
C THR A 270 -20.25 8.62 0.57
N ASP A 271 -19.72 9.80 0.23
CA ASP A 271 -20.15 10.56 -0.94
C ASP A 271 -20.20 9.69 -2.21
N ALA A 272 -21.29 9.77 -2.96
CA ALA A 272 -21.45 8.98 -4.18
C ALA A 272 -20.62 9.54 -5.33
N THR A 273 -19.80 8.71 -5.98
CA THR A 273 -18.91 9.10 -7.08
C THR A 273 -19.10 8.17 -8.28
N ALA A 274 -18.91 8.69 -9.50
CA ALA A 274 -18.93 7.88 -10.73
C ALA A 274 -17.66 7.03 -10.92
N ASN A 275 -16.53 7.55 -10.45
CA ASN A 275 -15.23 6.89 -10.52
C ASN A 275 -14.83 6.33 -9.16
N LYS A 276 -13.94 5.32 -9.19
CA LYS A 276 -13.33 4.78 -7.98
C LYS A 276 -12.22 5.69 -7.51
N TRP A 277 -12.33 6.16 -6.28
CA TRP A 277 -11.31 6.94 -5.59
C TRP A 277 -10.67 6.09 -4.49
N VAL A 278 -9.35 6.20 -4.30
CA VAL A 278 -8.60 5.32 -3.39
C VAL A 278 -7.59 6.13 -2.57
N VAL A 279 -7.60 5.93 -1.26
CA VAL A 279 -6.60 6.44 -0.32
C VAL A 279 -5.87 5.24 0.29
N GLN A 280 -4.56 5.18 0.13
CA GLN A 280 -3.71 4.11 0.66
C GLN A 280 -2.76 4.69 1.69
N TRP A 281 -2.96 4.35 2.96
CA TRP A 281 -2.00 4.65 4.02
C TRP A 281 -1.01 3.49 4.10
N VAL A 282 0.26 3.71 3.73
CA VAL A 282 1.25 2.62 3.58
C VAL A 282 1.55 1.92 4.90
N GLY A 283 1.49 2.65 6.02
CA GLY A 283 1.84 2.13 7.33
C GLY A 283 3.34 1.85 7.51
N THR A 284 3.71 1.54 8.75
CA THR A 284 5.09 1.24 9.19
C THR A 284 5.18 -0.11 9.91
N ALA A 285 4.06 -0.79 10.15
CA ALA A 285 4.01 -2.11 10.78
C ALA A 285 2.96 -3.00 10.13
N TYR A 286 3.01 -4.31 10.44
CA TYR A 286 2.05 -5.30 9.97
C TYR A 286 1.73 -6.31 11.07
N PRO A 287 0.46 -6.68 11.31
CA PRO A 287 0.13 -7.66 12.33
C PRO A 287 0.51 -9.08 11.91
N GLU A 288 0.83 -9.92 12.89
CA GLU A 288 1.15 -11.35 12.67
C GLU A 288 -0.02 -12.11 12.03
N GLU A 289 -1.26 -11.78 12.42
CA GLU A 289 -2.47 -12.40 11.87
C GLU A 289 -2.96 -11.75 10.56
N GLY A 290 -2.19 -10.82 10.00
CA GLY A 290 -2.57 -10.10 8.79
C GLY A 290 -2.61 -11.01 7.55
N ALA A 291 -3.58 -10.80 6.66
CA ALA A 291 -3.72 -11.58 5.43
C ALA A 291 -2.52 -11.39 4.50
N VAL A 292 -2.27 -12.38 3.64
CA VAL A 292 -1.40 -12.23 2.48
C VAL A 292 -2.24 -12.14 1.21
N GLY A 293 -1.80 -11.36 0.24
CA GLY A 293 -2.58 -11.09 -0.97
C GLY A 293 -1.79 -10.31 -2.02
N LEU A 294 -2.29 -10.31 -3.25
CA LEU A 294 -1.63 -9.64 -4.39
C LEU A 294 -1.94 -8.14 -4.49
N ARG A 295 -2.83 -7.63 -3.63
CA ARG A 295 -3.28 -6.24 -3.67
C ARG A 295 -3.13 -5.63 -2.29
N PHE A 296 -2.75 -4.37 -2.26
CA PHE A 296 -2.72 -3.56 -1.06
C PHE A 296 -4.07 -3.63 -0.31
N PRO A 297 -4.09 -3.70 1.04
CA PRO A 297 -2.97 -3.55 1.99
C PRO A 297 -2.21 -4.84 2.30
N TYR A 298 -2.48 -5.95 1.60
CA TYR A 298 -1.93 -7.25 1.97
C TYR A 298 -0.47 -7.40 1.56
N HIS A 299 0.32 -8.05 2.40
CA HIS A 299 1.66 -8.47 2.00
C HIS A 299 1.56 -9.49 0.86
N VAL A 300 2.35 -9.29 -0.18
CA VAL A 300 2.55 -10.31 -1.21
C VAL A 300 3.04 -11.56 -0.48
N PRO A 301 2.39 -12.73 -0.66
CA PRO A 301 2.87 -13.94 -0.03
C PRO A 301 4.35 -14.08 -0.38
N LYS A 302 5.22 -14.25 0.63
CA LYS A 302 6.55 -14.81 0.37
C LYS A 302 6.25 -16.12 -0.35
N ARG A 303 6.47 -16.18 -1.67
CA ARG A 303 6.08 -17.33 -2.49
C ARG A 303 6.55 -18.55 -1.71
N PRO A 304 5.64 -19.38 -1.14
CA PRO A 304 6.10 -20.57 -0.48
C PRO A 304 6.86 -21.31 -1.56
N ILE A 305 8.16 -21.56 -1.33
CA ILE A 305 8.97 -22.32 -2.27
C ILE A 305 8.13 -23.57 -2.50
N LEU A 306 7.62 -23.78 -3.71
CA LEU A 306 6.58 -24.80 -3.96
C LEU A 306 7.06 -26.17 -3.43
N THR A 307 8.38 -26.34 -3.44
CA THR A 307 9.15 -27.45 -2.90
C THR A 307 8.95 -27.73 -1.41
N SER A 308 8.65 -26.72 -0.60
CA SER A 308 8.48 -26.81 0.86
C SER A 308 7.03 -27.12 1.29
N SER A 309 6.07 -27.12 0.37
CA SER A 309 4.69 -27.47 0.72
C SER A 309 4.58 -28.97 1.08
N PRO A 310 3.81 -29.36 2.10
CA PRO A 310 3.62 -30.76 2.45
C PRO A 310 3.07 -31.61 1.31
N GLY A 311 2.26 -31.02 0.41
CA GLY A 311 1.77 -31.68 -0.80
C GLY A 311 2.88 -32.02 -1.78
N TYR A 312 3.80 -31.07 -2.02
CA TYR A 312 4.95 -31.29 -2.88
C TYR A 312 5.97 -32.26 -2.26
N GLN A 313 6.25 -32.14 -0.96
CA GLN A 313 7.12 -33.07 -0.21
C GLN A 313 6.59 -34.51 -0.23
N ARG A 314 5.26 -34.70 -0.11
CA ARG A 314 4.63 -36.01 -0.29
C ARG A 314 4.69 -36.50 -1.74
N GLY A 315 4.56 -35.61 -2.72
CA GLY A 315 4.75 -35.93 -4.13
C GLY A 315 6.17 -36.43 -4.41
N LEU A 316 7.19 -35.76 -3.87
CA LEU A 316 8.59 -36.19 -3.92
C LEU A 316 8.81 -37.54 -3.22
N ALA A 317 8.22 -37.74 -2.03
CA ALA A 317 8.36 -38.97 -1.26
C ALA A 317 7.66 -40.18 -1.91
N GLY A 318 6.66 -39.95 -2.77
CA GLY A 318 5.96 -40.98 -3.55
C GLY A 318 6.66 -41.36 -4.86
N CYS A 319 7.66 -40.57 -5.31
CA CYS A 319 8.48 -40.92 -6.46
C CYS A 319 9.65 -41.79 -5.99
N ALA A 320 9.63 -43.07 -6.36
CA ALA A 320 10.76 -43.97 -6.13
C ALA A 320 12.06 -43.35 -6.69
N PRO A 321 13.22 -43.54 -6.03
CA PRO A 321 14.50 -42.95 -6.43
C PRO A 321 15.03 -43.65 -7.69
N GLY A 322 14.45 -43.32 -8.84
CA GLY A 322 15.07 -43.48 -10.14
C GLY A 322 15.83 -42.20 -10.45
N ASP A 323 17.16 -42.27 -10.47
CA ASP A 323 18.09 -41.29 -11.05
C ASP A 323 17.71 -39.80 -10.89
N SER A 324 17.63 -39.33 -9.64
CA SER A 324 17.18 -37.98 -9.26
C SER A 324 18.14 -36.81 -9.60
N THR A 325 19.15 -37.01 -10.46
CA THR A 325 20.25 -36.04 -10.58
C THR A 325 19.95 -34.83 -11.48
N ALA A 326 18.83 -34.79 -12.22
CA ALA A 326 18.59 -33.76 -13.24
C ALA A 326 17.30 -32.93 -13.12
N THR A 327 16.40 -33.18 -12.16
CA THR A 327 15.08 -32.49 -12.13
C THR A 327 15.18 -30.99 -11.83
N TRP A 328 16.12 -30.60 -10.96
CA TRP A 328 16.37 -29.18 -10.63
C TRP A 328 16.73 -28.34 -11.86
N ARG A 329 17.25 -28.96 -12.94
CA ARG A 329 17.64 -28.25 -14.18
C ARG A 329 16.48 -27.47 -14.80
N TYR A 330 15.26 -27.96 -14.69
CA TYR A 330 14.08 -27.26 -15.21
C TYR A 330 13.18 -26.70 -14.10
N THR A 331 13.09 -27.34 -12.93
CA THR A 331 12.19 -26.88 -11.86
C THR A 331 12.65 -25.58 -11.20
N ASP A 332 13.96 -25.35 -11.06
CA ASP A 332 14.47 -24.10 -10.47
C ASP A 332 14.14 -22.88 -11.31
N ASN A 333 14.02 -23.08 -12.62
CA ASN A 333 13.65 -22.04 -13.58
C ASN A 333 12.13 -21.94 -13.76
N GLY A 334 11.34 -22.65 -12.94
CA GLY A 334 9.87 -22.58 -12.95
C GLY A 334 9.17 -23.42 -14.03
N PHE A 335 9.88 -24.29 -14.76
CA PHE A 335 9.26 -25.13 -15.77
C PHE A 335 8.67 -26.41 -15.17
N ARG A 336 7.60 -26.91 -15.80
CA ARG A 336 6.93 -28.15 -15.40
C ARG A 336 7.67 -29.41 -15.86
N SER A 337 8.43 -29.31 -16.94
CA SER A 337 9.21 -30.41 -17.52
C SER A 337 10.43 -29.90 -18.27
N GLU A 338 11.41 -30.79 -18.49
CA GLU A 338 12.58 -30.48 -19.30
C GLU A 338 12.18 -30.16 -20.75
N THR A 339 11.24 -30.90 -21.33
CA THR A 339 10.73 -30.67 -22.69
C THR A 339 10.15 -29.26 -22.84
N ALA A 340 9.32 -28.80 -21.90
CA ALA A 340 8.75 -27.45 -21.93
C ALA A 340 9.85 -26.38 -21.86
N MET A 341 10.87 -26.58 -21.02
CA MET A 341 12.03 -25.69 -20.96
C MET A 341 12.82 -25.70 -22.28
N GLN A 342 13.01 -26.86 -22.90
CA GLN A 342 13.72 -26.97 -24.17
C GLN A 342 12.97 -26.24 -25.29
N GLU A 343 11.67 -26.44 -25.41
CA GLU A 343 10.81 -25.76 -26.38
C GLU A 343 10.85 -24.23 -26.22
N LEU A 344 10.72 -23.74 -24.99
CA LEU A 344 10.73 -22.30 -24.71
C LEU A 344 12.12 -21.65 -24.81
N HIS A 345 13.20 -22.40 -24.58
CA HIS A 345 14.56 -21.90 -24.76
C HIS A 345 15.01 -21.89 -26.22
N GLN A 346 14.42 -22.72 -27.09
CA GLN A 346 14.85 -22.88 -28.49
C GLN A 346 14.91 -21.55 -29.26
N PRO A 347 13.89 -20.67 -29.25
CA PRO A 347 13.97 -19.39 -29.97
C PRO A 347 15.06 -18.48 -29.42
N ILE A 348 15.25 -18.48 -28.10
CA ILE A 348 16.27 -17.67 -27.41
C ILE A 348 17.67 -18.12 -27.81
N ILE A 349 17.93 -19.43 -27.77
CA ILE A 349 19.23 -20.02 -28.12
C ILE A 349 19.55 -19.80 -29.60
N ALA A 350 18.57 -20.00 -30.48
CA ALA A 350 18.74 -19.83 -31.92
C ALA A 350 19.16 -18.39 -32.26
N LEU A 351 18.46 -17.40 -31.71
CA LEU A 351 18.83 -16.00 -31.89
C LEU A 351 20.19 -15.72 -31.25
N ALA A 352 20.37 -16.03 -29.97
CA ALA A 352 21.59 -15.71 -29.23
C ALA A 352 22.85 -16.25 -29.91
N ARG A 353 22.84 -17.51 -30.38
CA ARG A 353 23.97 -18.11 -31.11
C ARG A 353 24.29 -17.36 -32.41
N HIS A 354 23.28 -16.84 -33.11
CA HIS A 354 23.49 -16.01 -34.28
C HIS A 354 24.19 -14.67 -33.93
N ALA A 355 23.85 -14.02 -32.81
CA ALA A 355 24.51 -12.78 -32.39
C ALA A 355 25.99 -12.92 -32.01
N VAL A 356 26.39 -14.12 -31.60
CA VAL A 356 27.74 -14.42 -31.10
C VAL A 356 28.51 -15.40 -31.97
N ALA A 357 28.05 -15.68 -33.21
CA ALA A 357 28.58 -16.75 -34.05
C ALA A 357 30.11 -16.68 -34.26
N GLU A 358 30.65 -15.47 -34.39
CA GLU A 358 32.07 -15.23 -34.72
C GLU A 358 32.83 -14.46 -33.63
N GLU A 359 32.20 -14.19 -32.49
CA GLU A 359 32.75 -13.33 -31.45
C GLU A 359 32.81 -14.03 -30.10
N SER A 360 33.94 -13.87 -29.41
CA SER A 360 34.14 -14.25 -28.02
C SER A 360 33.63 -13.16 -27.07
N GLY A 361 33.44 -13.50 -25.80
CA GLY A 361 33.18 -12.50 -24.76
C GLY A 361 32.14 -12.89 -23.73
N ASN A 362 31.74 -11.89 -22.93
CA ASN A 362 30.88 -12.09 -21.78
C ASN A 362 29.41 -12.13 -22.20
N ILE A 363 28.65 -13.10 -21.66
CA ILE A 363 27.21 -13.24 -21.86
C ILE A 363 26.51 -13.07 -20.52
N LEU A 364 25.58 -12.11 -20.43
CA LEU A 364 24.82 -11.83 -19.21
C LEU A 364 23.40 -12.36 -19.33
N ASP A 365 22.91 -13.03 -18.28
CA ASP A 365 21.50 -13.41 -18.13
C ASP A 365 20.92 -12.82 -16.84
N LEU A 366 19.91 -11.96 -16.98
CA LEU A 366 19.25 -11.30 -15.85
C LEU A 366 17.98 -12.06 -15.44
N GLY A 367 18.02 -12.66 -14.25
CA GLY A 367 17.07 -13.67 -13.82
C GLY A 367 17.47 -15.06 -14.33
N CYS A 368 18.76 -15.41 -14.20
CA CYS A 368 19.35 -16.59 -14.83
C CYS A 368 18.88 -17.92 -14.25
N GLY A 369 18.18 -17.91 -13.11
CA GLY A 369 17.83 -19.09 -12.34
C GLY A 369 19.06 -19.95 -12.08
N ASN A 370 19.01 -21.21 -12.52
CA ASN A 370 20.14 -22.14 -12.35
C ASN A 370 21.18 -22.06 -13.48
N GLY A 371 21.09 -21.11 -14.40
CA GLY A 371 22.07 -20.95 -15.49
C GLY A 371 21.98 -22.00 -16.60
N THR A 372 20.93 -22.82 -16.66
CA THR A 372 20.74 -23.83 -17.73
C THR A 372 20.60 -23.20 -19.12
N LEU A 373 19.97 -22.02 -19.24
CA LEU A 373 19.89 -21.29 -20.51
C LEU A 373 21.28 -20.92 -21.03
N LEU A 374 22.10 -20.31 -20.17
CA LEU A 374 23.51 -20.03 -20.45
C LEU A 374 24.29 -21.31 -20.78
N GLY A 375 24.00 -22.41 -20.08
CA GLY A 375 24.51 -23.77 -20.36
C GLY A 375 24.35 -24.18 -21.81
N LYS A 376 23.11 -24.10 -22.31
CA LYS A 376 22.78 -24.45 -23.69
C LYS A 376 23.39 -23.49 -24.70
N LEU A 377 23.42 -22.20 -24.39
CA LEU A 377 23.98 -21.17 -25.26
C LEU A 377 25.50 -21.33 -25.45
N CYS A 378 26.22 -21.53 -24.36
CA CYS A 378 27.68 -21.63 -24.33
C CYS A 378 28.19 -23.06 -24.62
N ALA A 379 27.29 -24.03 -24.83
CA ALA A 379 27.67 -25.37 -25.26
C ALA A 379 28.50 -25.29 -26.57
N ASP A 380 29.64 -25.97 -26.57
CA ASP A 380 30.62 -25.99 -27.67
C ASP A 380 31.27 -24.62 -28.00
N ARG A 381 31.16 -23.65 -27.07
CA ARG A 381 31.70 -22.28 -27.21
C ARG A 381 32.49 -21.87 -25.97
N PRO A 382 33.70 -22.43 -25.76
CA PRO A 382 34.54 -22.14 -24.59
C PRO A 382 35.05 -20.69 -24.54
N ASP A 383 34.93 -19.97 -25.65
CA ASP A 383 35.26 -18.55 -25.80
C ASP A 383 34.17 -17.61 -25.26
N LEU A 384 33.01 -18.15 -24.86
CA LEU A 384 31.93 -17.41 -24.22
C LEU A 384 32.01 -17.56 -22.70
N ILE A 385 31.93 -16.44 -21.98
CA ILE A 385 32.02 -16.40 -20.52
C ILE A 385 30.64 -16.07 -19.93
N PRO A 386 29.97 -17.01 -19.24
CA PRO A 386 28.64 -16.80 -18.68
C PRO A 386 28.68 -15.94 -17.41
N TYR A 387 27.70 -15.05 -17.29
CA TYR A 387 27.37 -14.23 -16.12
C TYR A 387 25.88 -14.31 -15.84
N GLY A 388 25.51 -14.43 -14.57
CA GLY A 388 24.12 -14.54 -14.15
C GLY A 388 23.83 -13.75 -12.89
N VAL A 389 22.65 -13.14 -12.84
CA VAL A 389 22.11 -12.51 -11.62
C VAL A 389 20.74 -13.12 -11.35
N ASP A 390 20.52 -13.60 -10.13
CA ASP A 390 19.22 -14.07 -9.68
C ASP A 390 19.07 -13.83 -8.17
N SER A 391 17.84 -13.80 -7.65
CA SER A 391 17.56 -13.68 -6.22
C SER A 391 17.21 -15.02 -5.56
N ASN A 392 17.18 -16.11 -6.33
CA ASN A 392 16.95 -17.45 -5.84
C ASN A 392 18.27 -18.15 -5.50
N ASP A 393 18.65 -18.09 -4.22
CA ASP A 393 19.89 -18.68 -3.70
C ASP A 393 20.05 -20.17 -4.07
N THR A 394 18.97 -20.96 -3.99
CA THR A 394 19.01 -22.38 -4.37
C THR A 394 19.35 -22.59 -5.85
N ALA A 395 18.73 -21.80 -6.73
CA ALA A 395 19.02 -21.88 -8.16
C ALA A 395 20.47 -21.46 -8.44
N LEU A 396 20.99 -20.45 -7.76
CA LEU A 396 22.38 -20.01 -7.90
C LEU A 396 23.40 -21.03 -7.40
N VAL A 397 23.10 -21.77 -6.33
CA VAL A 397 23.94 -22.91 -5.91
C VAL A 397 24.08 -23.90 -7.06
N HIS A 398 22.98 -24.25 -7.73
CA HIS A 398 23.01 -25.14 -8.87
C HIS A 398 23.67 -24.52 -10.11
N ALA A 399 23.53 -23.21 -10.33
CA ALA A 399 24.25 -22.50 -11.40
C ALA A 399 25.76 -22.59 -11.21
N ARG A 400 26.25 -22.40 -9.99
CA ARG A 400 27.66 -22.54 -9.63
C ARG A 400 28.17 -23.97 -9.78
N GLN A 401 27.31 -24.97 -9.57
CA GLN A 401 27.62 -26.38 -9.83
C GLN A 401 27.70 -26.70 -11.33
N LEU A 402 26.83 -26.11 -12.16
CA LEU A 402 26.92 -26.24 -13.63
C LEU A 402 28.15 -25.55 -14.19
N TRP A 403 28.59 -24.47 -13.53
CA TRP A 403 29.64 -23.60 -14.00
C TRP A 403 30.76 -23.43 -12.96
N PRO A 404 31.46 -24.50 -12.55
CA PRO A 404 32.43 -24.42 -11.45
C PRO A 404 33.58 -23.44 -11.76
N GLN A 405 34.04 -23.40 -13.00
CA GLN A 405 35.09 -22.47 -13.45
C GLN A 405 34.65 -20.99 -13.46
N PHE A 406 33.33 -20.73 -13.50
CA PHE A 406 32.74 -19.40 -13.54
C PHE A 406 31.81 -19.16 -12.35
N ALA A 407 31.94 -19.91 -11.25
CA ALA A 407 31.00 -19.84 -10.13
C ALA A 407 30.87 -18.42 -9.54
N HIS A 408 31.96 -17.65 -9.58
CA HIS A 408 31.99 -16.25 -9.12
C HIS A 408 31.25 -15.26 -10.04
N ASN A 409 30.87 -15.67 -11.25
CA ASN A 409 30.08 -14.86 -12.19
C ASN A 409 28.56 -14.95 -11.95
N PHE A 410 28.13 -15.82 -11.04
CA PHE A 410 26.73 -16.00 -10.65
C PHE A 410 26.48 -15.33 -9.30
N VAL A 411 25.83 -14.16 -9.35
CA VAL A 411 25.69 -13.23 -8.23
C VAL A 411 24.27 -13.32 -7.67
N ASP A 412 24.17 -13.42 -6.34
CA ASP A 412 22.90 -13.28 -5.63
C ASP A 412 22.55 -11.79 -5.51
N GLY A 413 21.39 -11.43 -6.04
CA GLY A 413 20.89 -10.08 -5.93
C GLY A 413 19.68 -9.79 -6.81
N ASN A 414 19.18 -8.57 -6.67
CA ASN A 414 18.08 -8.11 -7.50
C ASN A 414 18.64 -7.64 -8.86
N LEU A 415 18.12 -8.17 -9.97
CA LEU A 415 18.56 -7.79 -11.31
C LEU A 415 18.44 -6.28 -11.60
N PHE A 416 17.56 -5.58 -10.89
CA PHE A 416 17.36 -4.12 -10.98
C PHE A 416 18.41 -3.29 -10.22
N ASP A 417 19.29 -3.92 -9.44
CA ASP A 417 20.42 -3.27 -8.78
C ASP A 417 21.60 -3.28 -9.76
N VAL A 418 21.56 -2.34 -10.71
CA VAL A 418 22.42 -2.29 -11.89
C VAL A 418 23.91 -2.33 -11.56
N GLU A 419 24.30 -1.81 -10.40
CA GLU A 419 25.68 -1.79 -9.91
C GLU A 419 26.27 -3.20 -9.73
N LEU A 420 25.43 -4.21 -9.48
CA LEU A 420 25.87 -5.60 -9.28
C LEU A 420 26.50 -6.24 -10.54
N TRP A 421 26.06 -5.82 -11.73
CA TRP A 421 26.48 -6.43 -12.99
C TRP A 421 27.08 -5.43 -13.98
N SER A 422 26.72 -4.14 -13.91
CA SER A 422 27.30 -3.08 -14.75
C SER A 422 28.50 -2.36 -14.11
N GLY A 423 28.61 -2.39 -12.78
CA GLY A 423 29.71 -1.77 -12.05
C GLY A 423 30.98 -2.55 -12.24
N ASN A 424 31.91 -2.04 -13.07
CA ASN A 424 33.35 -2.37 -13.19
C ASN A 424 33.86 -2.29 -14.65
N THR A 425 33.38 -1.34 -15.47
CA THR A 425 33.73 -1.26 -16.91
C THR A 425 33.43 -2.55 -17.69
N ARG A 426 32.59 -3.42 -17.12
CA ARG A 426 32.35 -4.76 -17.66
C ARG A 426 31.41 -4.63 -18.86
N HIS A 427 31.94 -4.95 -20.02
CA HIS A 427 31.19 -4.99 -21.27
C HIS A 427 30.76 -6.43 -21.57
N TYR A 428 29.53 -6.58 -22.03
CA TYR A 428 28.92 -7.84 -22.41
C TYR A 428 28.69 -7.88 -23.91
N ARG A 429 29.00 -9.01 -24.53
CA ARG A 429 28.71 -9.22 -25.94
C ARG A 429 27.21 -9.35 -26.16
N LEU A 430 26.52 -10.03 -25.26
CA LEU A 430 25.07 -10.23 -25.30
C LEU A 430 24.49 -10.18 -23.88
N GLY A 431 23.43 -9.40 -23.69
CA GLY A 431 22.58 -9.45 -22.50
C GLY A 431 21.24 -10.12 -22.82
N LEU A 432 20.77 -11.00 -21.94
CA LEU A 432 19.46 -11.64 -21.99
C LEU A 432 18.54 -11.00 -20.93
N LEU A 433 17.32 -10.64 -21.33
CA LEU A 433 16.33 -10.07 -20.42
C LEU A 433 14.93 -10.62 -20.71
N MET A 434 14.29 -11.19 -19.69
CA MET A 434 12.86 -11.51 -19.75
C MET A 434 12.02 -10.23 -19.53
N LEU A 435 11.36 -9.71 -20.56
CA LEU A 435 10.70 -8.39 -20.49
C LEU A 435 9.55 -8.32 -19.48
N GLY A 436 8.90 -9.45 -19.18
CA GLY A 436 7.86 -9.53 -18.15
C GLY A 436 8.35 -9.10 -16.76
N ARG A 437 9.67 -9.15 -16.48
CA ARG A 437 10.24 -8.63 -15.23
C ARG A 437 10.05 -7.13 -15.06
N LEU A 438 10.00 -6.36 -16.15
CA LEU A 438 9.84 -4.91 -16.10
C LEU A 438 8.48 -4.49 -15.50
N LEU A 439 7.47 -5.36 -15.58
CA LEU A 439 6.14 -5.12 -15.04
C LEU A 439 6.08 -5.25 -13.50
N GLU A 440 7.13 -5.78 -12.87
CA GLU A 440 7.18 -6.03 -11.43
C GLU A 440 7.65 -4.82 -10.61
N VAL A 441 8.12 -3.75 -11.27
CA VAL A 441 8.73 -2.59 -10.62
C VAL A 441 8.16 -1.27 -11.17
N PRO A 442 8.33 -0.15 -10.44
CA PRO A 442 8.01 1.17 -10.98
C PRO A 442 8.75 1.45 -12.30
N ARG A 443 8.10 2.20 -13.20
CA ARG A 443 8.56 2.46 -14.56
C ARG A 443 9.97 3.06 -14.58
N GLU A 444 10.28 3.93 -13.64
CA GLU A 444 11.58 4.60 -13.49
C GLU A 444 12.71 3.59 -13.26
N ARG A 445 12.45 2.57 -12.44
CA ARG A 445 13.43 1.51 -12.14
C ARG A 445 13.63 0.59 -13.35
N ALA A 446 12.56 0.26 -14.06
CA ALA A 446 12.63 -0.50 -15.31
C ALA A 446 13.43 0.24 -16.40
N ILE A 447 13.19 1.55 -16.57
CA ILE A 447 13.94 2.39 -17.53
C ILE A 447 15.43 2.43 -17.17
N ARG A 448 15.76 2.58 -15.88
CA ARG A 448 17.16 2.57 -15.41
C ARG A 448 17.88 1.26 -15.78
N LEU A 449 17.23 0.11 -15.62
CA LEU A 449 17.76 -1.19 -16.06
C LEU A 449 18.03 -1.21 -17.56
N LEU A 450 17.04 -0.80 -18.37
CA LEU A 450 17.13 -0.82 -19.84
C LEU A 450 18.26 0.06 -20.37
N ILE A 451 18.43 1.26 -19.80
CA ILE A 451 19.55 2.15 -20.13
C ILE A 451 20.88 1.45 -19.81
N SER A 452 21.00 0.87 -18.61
CA SER A 452 22.24 0.21 -18.17
C SER A 452 22.59 -1.00 -19.06
N LEU A 453 21.58 -1.76 -19.52
CA LEU A 453 21.76 -2.88 -20.45
C LEU A 453 22.25 -2.38 -21.81
N LYS A 454 21.63 -1.34 -22.37
CA LYS A 454 22.05 -0.75 -23.66
C LYS A 454 23.48 -0.20 -23.61
N LEU A 455 23.90 0.33 -22.47
CA LEU A 455 25.27 0.84 -22.27
C LEU A 455 26.29 -0.28 -22.05
N SER A 456 25.92 -1.35 -21.36
CA SER A 456 26.86 -2.41 -20.96
C SER A 456 26.90 -3.59 -21.94
N CYS A 457 25.99 -3.66 -22.92
CA CYS A 457 25.87 -4.79 -23.85
C CYS A 457 26.00 -4.36 -25.31
N SER A 458 26.74 -5.12 -26.12
CA SER A 458 26.76 -4.93 -27.58
C SER A 458 25.40 -5.19 -28.22
N LYS A 459 24.70 -6.23 -27.76
CA LYS A 459 23.32 -6.57 -28.14
C LYS A 459 22.51 -6.97 -26.90
N VAL A 460 21.20 -6.74 -26.95
CA VAL A 460 20.26 -7.18 -25.91
C VAL A 460 19.18 -8.03 -26.57
N LEU A 461 19.07 -9.29 -26.16
CA LEU A 461 18.01 -10.20 -26.57
C LEU A 461 16.91 -10.20 -25.50
N ALA A 462 15.75 -9.70 -25.89
CA ALA A 462 14.55 -9.69 -25.08
C ALA A 462 13.72 -10.94 -25.34
N TYR A 463 13.13 -11.52 -24.30
CA TYR A 463 12.22 -12.66 -24.45
C TYR A 463 11.08 -12.64 -23.43
N THR A 464 10.06 -13.46 -23.66
CA THR A 464 8.97 -13.75 -22.71
C THR A 464 8.63 -15.23 -22.72
N TYR A 465 8.03 -15.70 -21.62
CA TYR A 465 7.38 -17.01 -21.59
C TYR A 465 5.86 -16.83 -21.66
N PRO A 466 5.14 -17.66 -22.44
CA PRO A 466 3.68 -17.56 -22.58
C PRO A 466 2.94 -17.62 -21.23
N ASP A 467 3.50 -18.35 -20.26
CA ASP A 467 2.89 -18.55 -18.95
C ASP A 467 3.06 -17.35 -18.00
N TRP A 468 3.80 -16.30 -18.40
CA TRP A 468 4.10 -15.13 -17.55
C TRP A 468 3.05 -13.99 -17.65
N GLY A 469 1.97 -14.20 -18.42
CA GLY A 469 0.82 -13.29 -18.52
C GLY A 469 0.20 -13.26 -19.92
N ASP A 470 -0.94 -12.58 -20.06
CA ASP A 470 -1.69 -12.50 -21.33
C ASP A 470 -1.08 -11.54 -22.37
N GLN A 471 0.06 -10.92 -22.06
CA GLN A 471 0.68 -9.89 -22.92
C GLN A 471 1.81 -10.47 -23.77
N SER A 472 1.82 -10.13 -25.06
CA SER A 472 2.90 -10.52 -25.99
C SER A 472 4.20 -9.77 -25.72
N LEU A 473 5.32 -10.26 -26.27
CA LEU A 473 6.63 -9.60 -26.18
C LEU A 473 6.57 -8.16 -26.73
N GLU A 474 5.90 -7.96 -27.87
CA GLU A 474 5.72 -6.67 -28.53
C GLU A 474 4.89 -5.72 -27.68
N THR A 475 3.84 -6.24 -27.04
CA THR A 475 2.97 -5.45 -26.18
C THR A 475 3.74 -4.89 -24.98
N ILE A 476 4.56 -5.72 -24.34
CA ILE A 476 5.39 -5.30 -23.21
C ILE A 476 6.47 -4.33 -23.69
N ALA A 477 7.16 -4.62 -24.80
CA ALA A 477 8.16 -3.73 -25.37
C ALA A 477 7.59 -2.32 -25.65
N HIS A 478 6.42 -2.25 -26.28
CA HIS A 478 5.75 -0.98 -26.59
C HIS A 478 5.40 -0.16 -25.33
N GLN A 479 4.98 -0.80 -24.23
CA GLN A 479 4.73 -0.10 -22.98
C GLN A 479 5.96 0.65 -22.45
N PHE A 480 7.16 0.13 -22.70
CA PHE A 480 8.43 0.74 -22.30
C PHE A 480 9.09 1.56 -23.42
N GLY A 481 8.39 1.80 -24.55
CA GLY A 481 8.93 2.55 -25.69
C GLY A 481 10.11 1.86 -26.37
N LEU A 482 10.13 0.52 -26.36
CA LEU A 482 11.18 -0.28 -26.99
C LEU A 482 10.73 -0.72 -28.38
N GLU A 483 11.66 -0.69 -29.34
CA GLU A 483 11.49 -1.32 -30.63
C GLU A 483 12.23 -2.65 -30.69
N LEU A 484 11.60 -3.64 -31.31
CA LEU A 484 12.14 -4.99 -31.52
C LEU A 484 12.57 -5.16 -32.98
N GLU A 485 13.68 -5.87 -33.22
CA GLU A 485 14.07 -6.35 -34.55
C GLU A 485 13.16 -7.52 -34.97
N GLU A 486 12.86 -7.64 -36.26
CA GLU A 486 12.13 -8.80 -36.78
C GLU A 486 12.99 -10.07 -36.62
N SER A 487 12.49 -11.03 -35.84
CA SER A 487 13.24 -12.25 -35.48
C SER A 487 12.63 -13.54 -36.04
N GLY A 488 11.42 -13.48 -36.59
CA GLY A 488 10.63 -14.67 -36.95
C GLY A 488 10.05 -15.45 -35.76
N TRP A 489 10.27 -14.96 -34.53
CA TRP A 489 9.81 -15.58 -33.29
C TRP A 489 8.92 -14.62 -32.50
N SER A 490 7.80 -15.11 -31.96
CA SER A 490 6.87 -14.31 -31.15
C SER A 490 7.30 -14.14 -29.69
N THR A 491 8.29 -14.92 -29.24
CA THR A 491 8.71 -14.98 -27.82
C THR A 491 10.12 -14.47 -27.58
N ALA A 492 10.89 -14.15 -28.61
CA ALA A 492 12.24 -13.60 -28.48
C ALA A 492 12.61 -12.69 -29.65
N ALA A 493 13.22 -11.55 -29.37
CA ALA A 493 13.69 -10.58 -30.38
C ALA A 493 14.79 -9.68 -29.83
N TYR A 494 15.65 -9.15 -30.71
CA TYR A 494 16.64 -8.16 -30.30
C TYR A 494 15.99 -6.80 -30.05
N LEU A 495 16.47 -6.08 -29.04
CA LEU A 495 16.14 -4.67 -28.88
C LEU A 495 16.92 -3.86 -29.94
N LYS A 496 16.21 -3.05 -30.74
CA LYS A 496 16.89 -2.12 -31.65
C LYS A 496 17.71 -1.11 -30.86
N LYS A 497 18.94 -0.86 -31.31
CA LYS A 497 19.70 0.29 -30.84
C LYS A 497 19.03 1.55 -31.38
N SER A 498 18.46 2.34 -30.48
CA SER A 498 18.12 3.73 -30.79
C SER A 498 19.41 4.40 -31.26
N PRO A 499 19.39 5.18 -32.36
CA PRO A 499 20.54 6.02 -32.69
C PRO A 499 20.87 6.88 -31.46
N PRO A 500 22.15 7.10 -31.14
CA PRO A 500 22.51 7.99 -30.06
C PRO A 500 21.92 9.37 -30.38
N GLU A 501 20.96 9.82 -29.55
CA GLU A 501 20.46 11.20 -29.55
C GLU A 501 21.51 12.15 -28.96
#